data_AF-A0A218NP70-F1
#
_entry.id   AF-A0A218NP70-F1
#
_cell.length_a   1.000
_cell.length_b   1.000
_cell.length_c   1.000
_cell.angle_alpha   90.00
_cell.angle_beta   90.00
_cell.angle_gamma   90.00
#
_symmetry.space_group_name_H-M   'P 1'
#
loop_
_entity.id
_entity.type
_entity.pdbx_description
1 polymer ?
#
loop_
_entity_poly.entity_id
_entity_poly.type
_entity_poly.pdbx_seq_one_letter_code
_entity_poly.pdbx_strand_id
1 'polypeptide(L)'
;MALDSFNAFLSRTNGIGTLDLVKKGNLYDITDSEANSFYDEIVVPKLNQLKGLIYYSDIIRSIISGRYEAMAGNFRSAEENNRFIIERGCLSEFVEGTNKKYDEALKDMDWHNMVDRGYIISSFAEAMRRIRTLDPRVKELDSKSIFLAGKAVCKEHLEFPFYSITIKAFGGLKKVRCRCGNEADYLTLAMPKVSALIELASFITNANPNSLYSVYSNLSRVVHPYGFTDFPKGKSYALWLRDLNLILSSILNLHGVSKVNP
;
A
#
# COMPACT_ATOMS: atom_id res chain seq x y z
N MET A 1 -8.15 30.70 12.36
CA MET A 1 -8.14 30.27 13.77
C MET A 1 -8.38 28.76 13.92
N ALA A 2 -9.52 28.22 13.46
CA ALA A 2 -9.82 26.79 13.57
C ALA A 2 -8.81 25.92 12.81
N LEU A 3 -8.58 26.21 11.52
CA LEU A 3 -7.56 25.54 10.71
C LEU A 3 -6.16 25.63 11.34
N ASP A 4 -5.75 26.79 11.85
CA ASP A 4 -4.43 26.96 12.49
C ASP A 4 -4.28 26.06 13.72
N SER A 5 -5.36 25.93 14.50
CA SER A 5 -5.43 25.06 15.68
C SER A 5 -5.38 23.57 15.30
N PHE A 6 -5.96 23.21 14.15
CA PHE A 6 -5.87 21.86 13.59
C PHE A 6 -4.51 21.58 12.93
N ASN A 7 -3.90 22.53 12.24
CA ASN A 7 -2.53 22.43 11.72
C ASN A 7 -1.52 22.29 12.87
N ALA A 8 -1.72 23.01 13.98
CA ALA A 8 -0.97 22.79 15.21
C ALA A 8 -1.22 21.39 15.82
N PHE A 9 -2.41 20.79 15.66
CA PHE A 9 -2.67 19.40 16.01
C PHE A 9 -1.95 18.41 15.08
N LEU A 10 -1.96 18.62 13.77
CA LEU A 10 -1.21 17.80 12.82
C LEU A 10 0.30 17.84 13.13
N SER A 11 0.85 19.05 13.34
CA SER A 11 2.27 19.25 13.67
C SER A 11 2.66 18.58 14.99
N ARG A 12 1.93 18.84 16.09
CA ARG A 12 2.24 18.26 17.43
C ARG A 12 2.02 16.75 17.51
N THR A 13 1.25 16.17 16.59
CA THR A 13 1.01 14.73 16.55
C THR A 13 1.85 14.00 15.51
N ASN A 14 2.64 14.68 14.68
CA ASN A 14 3.50 14.03 13.70
C ASN A 14 4.43 12.99 14.36
N GLY A 15 4.54 11.81 13.77
CA GLY A 15 5.35 10.69 14.30
C GLY A 15 4.79 9.96 15.53
N ILE A 16 3.67 10.39 16.12
CA ILE A 16 3.05 9.69 17.27
C ILE A 16 2.13 8.55 16.76
N GLY A 17 2.08 7.41 17.46
CA GLY A 17 1.13 6.34 17.13
C GLY A 17 -0.32 6.72 17.42
N THR A 18 -1.26 6.36 16.55
CA THR A 18 -2.70 6.67 16.70
C THR A 18 -3.26 6.14 18.02
N LEU A 19 -2.89 4.92 18.43
CA LEU A 19 -3.22 4.37 19.75
C LEU A 19 -2.67 5.20 20.92
N ASP A 20 -1.46 5.77 20.78
CA ASP A 20 -0.83 6.53 21.84
C ASP A 20 -1.43 7.93 21.97
N LEU A 21 -1.94 8.51 20.87
CA LEU A 21 -2.78 9.72 20.92
C LEU A 21 -4.07 9.46 21.68
N VAL A 22 -4.79 8.37 21.36
CA VAL A 22 -6.04 8.02 22.05
C VAL A 22 -5.81 7.82 23.56
N LYS A 23 -4.77 7.06 23.94
CA LYS A 23 -4.39 6.87 25.35
C LYS A 23 -4.04 8.18 26.08
N LYS A 24 -3.50 9.18 25.37
CA LYS A 24 -3.15 10.50 25.93
C LYS A 24 -4.35 11.44 26.05
N GLY A 25 -5.53 11.10 25.51
CA GLY A 25 -6.80 11.84 25.66
C GLY A 25 -6.91 13.20 24.95
N ASN A 26 -5.79 13.89 24.71
CA ASN A 26 -5.70 15.26 24.17
C ASN A 26 -5.88 15.32 22.64
N LEU A 27 -6.99 14.78 22.15
CA LEU A 27 -7.41 14.82 20.74
C LEU A 27 -8.14 16.13 20.41
N TYR A 28 -7.99 16.59 19.18
CA TYR A 28 -8.88 17.62 18.63
C TYR A 28 -10.28 17.02 18.47
N ASP A 29 -11.32 17.80 18.76
CA ASP A 29 -12.72 17.40 18.59
C ASP A 29 -13.34 18.28 17.49
N ILE A 30 -13.46 17.75 16.28
CA ILE A 30 -13.92 18.50 15.10
C ILE A 30 -15.45 18.65 15.12
N THR A 31 -15.92 19.89 14.90
CA THR A 31 -17.34 20.18 14.61
C THR A 31 -17.70 19.83 13.17
N ASP A 32 -18.99 19.56 12.89
CA ASP A 32 -19.46 19.29 11.52
C ASP A 32 -19.16 20.44 10.55
N SER A 33 -19.16 21.68 11.04
CA SER A 33 -18.78 22.89 10.29
C SER A 33 -17.30 22.93 9.91
N GLU A 34 -16.42 22.50 10.80
CA GLU A 34 -14.97 22.40 10.52
C GLU A 34 -14.64 21.21 9.61
N ALA A 35 -15.34 20.08 9.77
CA ALA A 35 -15.06 18.84 9.05
C ALA A 35 -14.99 19.03 7.52
N ASN A 36 -15.94 19.80 6.96
CA ASN A 36 -15.98 20.07 5.52
C ASN A 36 -14.84 21.00 5.07
N SER A 37 -14.61 22.11 5.76
CA SER A 37 -13.53 23.06 5.44
C SER A 37 -12.16 22.39 5.53
N PHE A 38 -11.89 21.64 6.60
CA PHE A 38 -10.60 20.95 6.76
C PHE A 38 -10.39 19.87 5.68
N TYR A 39 -11.44 19.18 5.22
CA TYR A 39 -11.33 18.27 4.08
C TYR A 39 -10.96 19.02 2.79
N ASP A 40 -11.67 20.10 2.48
CA ASP A 40 -11.48 20.87 1.25
C ASP A 40 -10.11 21.58 1.23
N GLU A 41 -9.58 21.96 2.39
CA GLU A 41 -8.28 22.65 2.53
C GLU A 41 -7.08 21.69 2.64
N ILE A 42 -7.25 20.49 3.20
CA ILE A 42 -6.13 19.57 3.49
C ILE A 42 -6.06 18.39 2.51
N VAL A 43 -7.23 17.84 2.11
CA VAL A 43 -7.34 16.60 1.32
C VAL A 43 -7.43 16.91 -0.17
N VAL A 44 -8.32 17.82 -0.57
CA VAL A 44 -8.56 18.13 -2.00
C VAL A 44 -7.31 18.61 -2.73
N PRO A 45 -6.42 19.46 -2.18
CA PRO A 45 -5.18 19.86 -2.86
C PRO A 45 -4.21 18.70 -3.10
N LYS A 46 -4.17 17.72 -2.19
CA LYS A 46 -3.34 16.51 -2.33
C LYS A 46 -3.96 15.53 -3.33
N LEU A 47 -5.29 15.38 -3.31
CA LEU A 47 -6.01 14.60 -4.32
C LEU A 47 -5.80 15.13 -5.73
N ASN A 48 -5.79 16.45 -5.92
CA ASN A 48 -5.50 17.05 -7.23
C ASN A 48 -4.08 16.71 -7.74
N GLN A 49 -3.10 16.56 -6.85
CA GLN A 49 -1.73 16.17 -7.19
C GLN A 49 -1.58 14.67 -7.49
N LEU A 50 -2.50 13.82 -6.98
CA LEU A 50 -2.55 12.39 -7.29
C LEU A 50 -3.33 12.07 -8.59
N LYS A 51 -3.78 13.08 -9.34
CA LYS A 51 -4.44 12.85 -10.65
C LYS A 51 -3.44 12.26 -11.64
N GLY A 52 -3.73 11.03 -12.07
CA GLY A 52 -2.89 10.29 -13.03
C GLY A 52 -2.55 8.87 -12.57
N LEU A 53 -2.65 8.57 -11.27
CA LEU A 53 -2.34 7.24 -10.76
C LEU A 53 -3.31 6.19 -11.35
N ILE A 54 -2.80 5.00 -11.68
CA ILE A 54 -3.61 3.86 -12.16
C ILE A 54 -4.85 3.65 -11.29
N TYR A 55 -4.68 3.67 -9.97
CA TYR A 55 -5.76 3.42 -9.01
C TYR A 55 -6.32 4.69 -8.36
N TYR A 56 -6.24 5.85 -9.04
CA TYR A 56 -6.76 7.12 -8.52
C TYR A 56 -8.26 7.05 -8.16
N SER A 57 -9.07 6.37 -8.96
CA SER A 57 -10.51 6.19 -8.70
C SER A 57 -10.81 5.35 -7.46
N ASP A 58 -9.96 4.35 -7.16
CA ASP A 58 -10.06 3.55 -5.94
C ASP A 58 -9.70 4.37 -4.71
N ILE A 59 -8.62 5.16 -4.78
CA ILE A 59 -8.20 6.09 -3.72
C ILE A 59 -9.33 7.07 -3.39
N ILE A 60 -9.96 7.68 -4.41
CA ILE A 60 -11.10 8.59 -4.23
C ILE A 60 -12.27 7.87 -3.56
N ARG A 61 -12.64 6.66 -4.01
CA ARG A 61 -13.74 5.88 -3.42
C ARG A 61 -13.48 5.58 -1.94
N SER A 62 -12.28 5.15 -1.56
CA SER A 62 -11.95 4.88 -0.16
C SER A 62 -11.87 6.14 0.70
N ILE A 63 -11.44 7.28 0.16
CA ILE A 63 -11.48 8.56 0.90
C ILE A 63 -12.93 8.97 1.19
N ILE A 64 -13.83 8.82 0.21
CA ILE A 64 -15.25 9.13 0.38
C ILE A 64 -15.88 8.20 1.42
N SER A 65 -15.69 6.88 1.30
CA SER A 65 -16.19 5.91 2.29
C SER A 65 -15.60 6.15 3.68
N GLY A 66 -14.28 6.33 3.79
CA GLY A 66 -13.60 6.62 5.06
C GLY A 66 -14.10 7.90 5.72
N ARG A 67 -14.40 8.95 4.95
CA ARG A 67 -15.02 10.19 5.44
C ARG A 67 -16.39 9.93 6.06
N TYR A 68 -17.26 9.18 5.38
CA TYR A 68 -18.60 8.86 5.88
C TYR A 68 -18.54 8.05 7.19
N GLU A 69 -17.70 7.00 7.22
CA GLU A 69 -17.47 6.21 8.44
C GLU A 69 -16.92 7.06 9.59
N ALA A 70 -15.93 7.92 9.31
CA ALA A 70 -15.33 8.78 10.32
C ALA A 70 -16.33 9.77 10.92
N MET A 71 -17.19 10.38 10.09
CA MET A 71 -18.27 11.29 10.51
C MET A 71 -19.38 10.58 11.30
N ALA A 72 -19.59 9.28 11.07
CA ALA A 72 -20.49 8.44 11.86
C ALA A 72 -19.90 8.01 13.22
N GLY A 73 -18.59 8.20 13.45
CA GLY A 73 -17.88 7.71 14.63
C GLY A 73 -17.31 6.29 14.49
N ASN A 74 -17.49 5.66 13.31
CA ASN A 74 -17.02 4.30 13.00
C ASN A 74 -15.51 4.28 12.71
N PHE A 75 -14.70 4.64 13.70
CA PHE A 75 -13.27 4.91 13.53
C PHE A 75 -12.49 3.73 12.93
N ARG A 76 -12.83 2.48 13.32
CA ARG A 76 -12.23 1.27 12.73
C ARG A 76 -12.48 1.18 11.21
N SER A 77 -13.72 1.38 10.75
CA SER A 77 -14.07 1.31 9.33
C SER A 77 -13.42 2.45 8.53
N ALA A 78 -13.26 3.62 9.14
CA ALA A 78 -12.53 4.74 8.56
C ALA A 78 -11.04 4.40 8.33
N GLU A 79 -10.38 3.76 9.31
CA GLU A 79 -8.98 3.36 9.18
C GLU A 79 -8.74 2.14 8.26
N GLU A 80 -9.73 1.26 8.08
CA GLU A 80 -9.69 0.23 7.04
C GLU A 80 -9.62 0.84 5.63
N ASN A 81 -10.33 1.96 5.40
CA ASN A 81 -10.22 2.71 4.15
C ASN A 81 -8.85 3.39 3.99
N ASN A 82 -8.30 3.98 5.05
CA ASN A 82 -6.93 4.53 5.05
C ASN A 82 -5.88 3.47 4.69
N ARG A 83 -6.02 2.24 5.19
CA ARG A 83 -5.15 1.11 4.85
C ARG A 83 -5.21 0.75 3.35
N PHE A 84 -6.40 0.78 2.75
CA PHE A 84 -6.59 0.50 1.32
C PHE A 84 -6.00 1.60 0.41
N ILE A 85 -6.02 2.87 0.85
CA ILE A 85 -5.37 3.97 0.14
C ILE A 85 -3.85 3.75 0.05
N ILE A 86 -3.21 3.30 1.14
CA ILE A 86 -1.78 2.93 1.12
C ILE A 86 -1.52 1.83 0.10
N GLU A 87 -2.34 0.77 0.09
CA GLU A 87 -2.23 -0.32 -0.88
C GLU A 87 -2.30 0.20 -2.32
N ARG A 88 -3.36 0.92 -2.68
CA ARG A 88 -3.57 1.42 -4.06
C ARG A 88 -2.54 2.47 -4.49
N GLY A 89 -2.05 3.30 -3.57
CA GLY A 89 -0.94 4.22 -3.82
C GLY A 89 0.38 3.51 -4.15
N CYS A 90 0.74 2.47 -3.39
CA CYS A 90 1.95 1.69 -3.66
C CYS A 90 1.80 0.76 -4.87
N LEU A 91 0.59 0.25 -5.11
CA LEU A 91 0.29 -0.66 -6.22
C LEU A 91 0.37 0.02 -7.58
N SER A 92 0.08 1.32 -7.64
CA SER A 92 0.25 2.13 -8.86
C SER A 92 1.71 2.07 -9.33
N GLU A 93 2.65 2.50 -8.48
CA GLU A 93 4.10 2.46 -8.75
C GLU A 93 4.63 1.05 -9.05
N PHE A 94 4.18 0.06 -8.28
CA PHE A 94 4.63 -1.30 -8.45
C PHE A 94 4.19 -1.89 -9.80
N VAL A 95 2.97 -1.57 -10.27
CA VAL A 95 2.46 -2.01 -11.57
C VAL A 95 3.18 -1.28 -12.71
N GLU A 96 3.41 0.03 -12.58
CA GLU A 96 4.09 0.85 -13.61
C GLU A 96 5.57 0.47 -13.75
N GLY A 97 6.30 0.35 -12.63
CA GLY A 97 7.71 -0.02 -12.61
C GLY A 97 7.99 -1.50 -12.87
N THR A 98 6.99 -2.39 -12.71
CA THR A 98 7.14 -3.82 -13.03
C THR A 98 6.25 -4.26 -14.18
N ASN A 99 5.06 -4.82 -13.91
CA ASN A 99 4.30 -5.56 -14.91
C ASN A 99 2.78 -5.33 -14.79
N LYS A 100 2.14 -4.98 -15.91
CA LYS A 100 0.68 -4.77 -16.02
C LYS A 100 -0.15 -6.00 -15.65
N LYS A 101 0.45 -7.20 -15.67
CA LYS A 101 -0.16 -8.44 -15.18
C LYS A 101 -0.66 -8.39 -13.73
N TYR A 102 -0.13 -7.49 -12.91
CA TYR A 102 -0.64 -7.25 -11.56
C TYR A 102 -1.97 -6.48 -11.54
N ASP A 103 -2.22 -5.57 -12.49
CA ASP A 103 -3.50 -4.88 -12.70
C ASP A 103 -4.55 -5.82 -13.31
N GLU A 104 -4.14 -6.65 -14.29
CA GLU A 104 -4.96 -7.71 -14.88
C GLU A 104 -5.43 -8.71 -13.79
N ALA A 105 -4.53 -9.19 -12.93
CA ALA A 105 -4.88 -10.09 -11.83
C ALA A 105 -5.88 -9.50 -10.80
N LEU A 106 -5.94 -8.18 -10.63
CA LEU A 106 -6.94 -7.53 -9.77
C LEU A 106 -8.30 -7.44 -10.46
N LYS A 107 -8.30 -7.05 -11.74
CA LYS A 107 -9.53 -6.90 -12.54
C LYS A 107 -10.24 -8.24 -12.76
N ASP A 108 -9.47 -9.29 -12.99
CA ASP A 108 -9.97 -10.65 -13.21
C ASP A 108 -10.23 -11.40 -11.88
N MET A 109 -10.04 -10.74 -10.73
CA MET A 109 -10.15 -11.29 -9.37
C MET A 109 -9.17 -12.45 -9.03
N ASP A 110 -8.30 -12.82 -9.97
CA ASP A 110 -7.31 -13.88 -9.83
C ASP A 110 -6.25 -13.63 -8.75
N TRP A 111 -6.04 -12.38 -8.34
CA TRP A 111 -5.13 -12.02 -7.24
C TRP A 111 -5.44 -12.84 -5.98
N HIS A 112 -6.71 -13.01 -5.62
CA HIS A 112 -7.11 -13.80 -4.46
C HIS A 112 -6.83 -15.29 -4.67
N ASN A 113 -7.18 -15.83 -5.85
CA ASN A 113 -6.89 -17.22 -6.22
C ASN A 113 -5.38 -17.52 -6.14
N MET A 114 -4.54 -16.61 -6.63
CA MET A 114 -3.08 -16.71 -6.60
C MET A 114 -2.54 -16.65 -5.16
N VAL A 115 -3.05 -15.75 -4.32
CA VAL A 115 -2.71 -15.66 -2.89
C VAL A 115 -3.07 -16.95 -2.15
N ASP A 116 -4.26 -17.51 -2.37
CA ASP A 116 -4.72 -18.74 -1.70
C ASP A 116 -3.93 -19.98 -2.14
N ARG A 117 -3.50 -20.03 -3.41
CA ARG A 117 -2.51 -21.01 -3.90
C ARG A 117 -1.07 -20.70 -3.44
N GLY A 118 -0.89 -19.70 -2.60
CA GLY A 118 0.36 -19.30 -1.95
C GLY A 118 1.36 -18.62 -2.88
N TYR A 119 0.96 -18.10 -4.04
CA TYR A 119 1.81 -17.27 -4.92
C TYR A 119 1.94 -15.89 -4.27
N ILE A 120 2.70 -15.82 -3.18
CA ILE A 120 2.83 -14.66 -2.31
C ILE A 120 4.29 -14.20 -2.25
N ILE A 121 4.48 -12.88 -2.20
CA ILE A 121 5.69 -12.22 -1.71
C ILE A 121 5.39 -11.70 -0.30
N SER A 122 5.99 -12.30 0.72
CA SER A 122 5.66 -12.03 2.13
C SER A 122 6.39 -10.80 2.68
N SER A 123 7.59 -10.55 2.18
CA SER A 123 8.43 -9.39 2.52
C SER A 123 9.35 -9.02 1.35
N PHE A 124 9.86 -7.78 1.35
CA PHE A 124 10.88 -7.34 0.41
C PHE A 124 12.18 -8.15 0.52
N ALA A 125 12.63 -8.45 1.74
CA ALA A 125 13.80 -9.29 1.98
C ALA A 125 13.65 -10.69 1.36
N GLU A 126 12.44 -11.27 1.38
CA GLU A 126 12.14 -12.51 0.67
C GLU A 126 12.23 -12.33 -0.85
N ALA A 127 11.60 -11.29 -1.40
CA ALA A 127 11.60 -10.99 -2.84
C ALA A 127 13.02 -10.86 -3.39
N MET A 128 13.81 -9.96 -2.79
CA MET A 128 15.18 -9.68 -3.21
C MET A 128 16.11 -10.87 -3.01
N ARG A 129 15.88 -11.71 -1.99
CA ARG A 129 16.61 -12.97 -1.81
C ARG A 129 16.29 -13.97 -2.93
N ARG A 130 15.02 -14.16 -3.29
CA ARG A 130 14.61 -15.04 -4.40
C ARG A 130 15.27 -14.58 -5.71
N ILE A 131 15.14 -13.28 -6.03
CA ILE A 131 15.77 -12.63 -7.20
C ILE A 131 17.28 -12.90 -7.24
N ARG A 132 18.03 -12.46 -6.21
CA ARG A 132 19.50 -12.55 -6.18
C ARG A 132 20.02 -13.99 -6.10
N THR A 133 19.22 -14.93 -5.61
CA THR A 133 19.59 -16.35 -5.56
C THR A 133 19.54 -16.96 -6.96
N LEU A 134 18.51 -16.65 -7.74
CA LEU A 134 18.32 -17.13 -9.11
C LEU A 134 19.22 -16.42 -10.12
N ASP A 135 19.30 -15.09 -10.04
CA ASP A 135 20.18 -14.25 -10.85
C ASP A 135 20.84 -13.13 -10.01
N PRO A 136 22.10 -13.29 -9.59
CA PRO A 136 22.85 -12.27 -8.85
C PRO A 136 23.12 -10.97 -9.64
N ARG A 137 22.92 -10.96 -10.97
CA ARG A 137 23.19 -9.80 -11.83
C ARG A 137 22.07 -8.76 -11.77
N VAL A 138 20.88 -9.15 -11.33
CA VAL A 138 19.71 -8.27 -11.23
C VAL A 138 19.93 -7.24 -10.13
N LYS A 139 20.00 -5.97 -10.52
CA LYS A 139 20.11 -4.81 -9.62
C LYS A 139 18.80 -4.07 -9.42
N GLU A 140 17.90 -4.14 -10.39
CA GLU A 140 16.66 -3.35 -10.47
C GLU A 140 15.43 -4.26 -10.61
N LEU A 141 14.27 -3.73 -10.20
CA LEU A 141 12.98 -4.39 -10.37
C LEU A 141 12.32 -3.87 -11.64
N ASP A 142 12.09 -4.78 -12.59
CA ASP A 142 11.49 -4.49 -13.90
C ASP A 142 10.43 -5.54 -14.27
N SER A 143 9.79 -5.35 -15.43
CA SER A 143 8.75 -6.23 -15.97
C SER A 143 9.10 -7.72 -16.08
N LYS A 144 10.39 -8.05 -16.15
CA LYS A 144 10.94 -9.40 -16.29
C LYS A 144 11.57 -9.88 -14.99
N SER A 145 12.33 -9.04 -14.30
CA SER A 145 13.05 -9.43 -13.08
C SER A 145 12.11 -9.73 -11.91
N ILE A 146 10.92 -9.12 -11.86
CA ILE A 146 9.90 -9.42 -10.84
C ILE A 146 9.44 -10.89 -10.84
N PHE A 147 9.46 -11.58 -11.98
CA PHE A 147 9.14 -13.01 -12.04
C PHE A 147 10.13 -13.88 -11.24
N LEU A 148 11.36 -13.41 -11.00
CA LEU A 148 12.34 -14.10 -10.16
C LEU A 148 11.99 -14.02 -8.66
N ALA A 149 11.12 -13.09 -8.25
CA ALA A 149 10.49 -13.11 -6.92
C ALA A 149 9.27 -14.05 -6.86
N GLY A 150 8.84 -14.59 -8.00
CA GLY A 150 7.70 -15.48 -8.17
C GLY A 150 7.90 -16.91 -7.66
N LYS A 151 7.01 -17.81 -8.10
CA LYS A 151 7.13 -19.26 -7.88
C LYS A 151 7.64 -19.97 -9.12
N ALA A 152 8.54 -20.94 -8.94
CA ALA A 152 8.98 -21.83 -10.00
C ALA A 152 8.04 -23.03 -10.14
N VAL A 153 7.57 -23.32 -11.36
CA VAL A 153 6.64 -24.42 -11.66
C VAL A 153 7.05 -25.20 -12.91
N CYS A 154 6.83 -26.52 -12.91
CA CYS A 154 6.89 -27.34 -14.12
C CYS A 154 5.56 -27.23 -14.89
N LYS A 155 5.52 -27.69 -16.15
CA LYS A 155 4.31 -27.71 -16.99
C LYS A 155 3.07 -28.29 -16.30
N GLU A 156 3.22 -29.37 -15.54
CA GLU A 156 2.11 -30.06 -14.85
C GLU A 156 1.48 -29.23 -13.74
N HIS A 157 2.23 -28.26 -13.19
CA HIS A 157 1.82 -27.40 -12.08
C HIS A 157 1.65 -25.93 -12.50
N LEU A 158 1.56 -25.66 -13.80
CA LEU A 158 1.32 -24.33 -14.35
C LEU A 158 -0.16 -23.94 -14.20
N GLU A 159 -0.57 -23.66 -12.95
CA GLU A 159 -1.94 -23.26 -12.60
C GLU A 159 -2.33 -21.90 -13.24
N PHE A 160 -1.34 -21.02 -13.46
CA PHE A 160 -1.55 -19.64 -13.90
C PHE A 160 -0.69 -19.30 -15.14
N PRO A 161 -1.01 -19.84 -16.33
CA PRO A 161 -0.17 -19.69 -17.53
C PRO A 161 -0.03 -18.24 -17.99
N PHE A 162 -1.11 -17.44 -17.90
CA PHE A 162 -1.08 -16.03 -18.29
C PHE A 162 -0.13 -15.20 -17.41
N TYR A 163 -0.12 -15.43 -16.09
CA TYR A 163 0.77 -14.78 -15.13
C TYR A 163 2.18 -15.40 -15.05
N SER A 164 2.61 -16.13 -16.09
CA SER A 164 3.89 -16.85 -16.12
C SER A 164 4.80 -16.47 -17.29
N ILE A 165 6.09 -16.78 -17.12
CA ILE A 165 7.15 -16.64 -18.14
C ILE A 165 8.03 -17.90 -18.13
N THR A 166 8.59 -18.29 -19.28
CA THR A 166 9.52 -19.44 -19.34
C THR A 166 10.86 -19.10 -18.70
N ILE A 167 11.45 -20.05 -17.98
CA ILE A 167 12.81 -19.91 -17.40
C ILE A 167 13.87 -19.67 -18.49
N LYS A 168 13.65 -20.19 -19.71
CA LYS A 168 14.50 -19.97 -20.88
C LYS A 168 14.67 -18.48 -21.24
N ALA A 169 13.68 -17.63 -20.93
CA ALA A 169 13.74 -16.19 -21.21
C ALA A 169 14.88 -15.46 -20.48
N PHE A 170 15.48 -16.06 -19.44
CA PHE A 170 16.48 -15.43 -18.57
C PHE A 170 17.93 -15.80 -18.92
N GLY A 171 18.16 -16.65 -19.92
CA GLY A 171 19.52 -16.87 -20.47
C GLY A 171 20.54 -17.42 -19.48
N GLY A 172 20.17 -18.44 -18.70
CA GLY A 172 21.08 -19.15 -17.78
C GLY A 172 20.83 -18.89 -16.29
N LEU A 173 19.60 -19.10 -15.82
CA LEU A 173 19.32 -19.16 -14.38
C LEU A 173 19.92 -20.43 -13.75
N LYS A 174 20.19 -20.38 -12.44
CA LYS A 174 20.43 -21.61 -11.67
C LYS A 174 19.21 -22.53 -11.77
N LYS A 175 19.45 -23.84 -11.83
CA LYS A 175 18.37 -24.85 -11.80
C LYS A 175 17.51 -24.65 -10.57
N VAL A 176 16.22 -24.48 -10.80
CA VAL A 176 15.18 -24.32 -9.76
C VAL A 176 14.11 -25.39 -9.96
N ARG A 177 13.55 -25.89 -8.86
CA ARG A 177 12.60 -27.01 -8.85
C ARG A 177 11.18 -26.51 -8.57
N CYS A 178 10.21 -27.22 -9.13
CA CYS A 178 8.80 -27.12 -8.75
C CYS A 178 8.56 -27.79 -7.38
N ARG A 179 7.38 -27.55 -6.78
CA ARG A 179 6.94 -28.18 -5.51
C ARG A 179 6.98 -29.72 -5.53
N CYS A 180 6.86 -30.35 -6.70
CA CYS A 180 6.97 -31.81 -6.87
C CYS A 180 8.42 -32.33 -7.00
N GLY A 181 9.43 -31.46 -6.94
CA GLY A 181 10.85 -31.83 -7.09
C GLY A 181 11.36 -31.86 -8.53
N ASN A 182 10.47 -31.91 -9.54
CA ASN A 182 10.84 -31.80 -10.95
C ASN A 182 11.49 -30.44 -11.26
N GLU A 183 12.33 -30.39 -12.30
CA GLU A 183 12.90 -29.14 -12.81
C GLU A 183 11.75 -28.23 -13.30
N ALA A 184 11.81 -26.93 -12.97
CA ALA A 184 10.79 -25.99 -13.37
C ALA A 184 10.98 -25.54 -14.83
N ASP A 185 9.86 -25.32 -15.52
CA ASP A 185 9.81 -24.76 -16.88
C ASP A 185 9.51 -23.25 -16.86
N TYR A 186 8.76 -22.79 -15.85
CA TYR A 186 8.22 -21.43 -15.74
C TYR A 186 8.49 -20.79 -14.39
N LEU A 187 8.46 -19.46 -14.40
CA LEU A 187 8.29 -18.61 -13.22
C LEU A 187 6.93 -17.93 -13.33
N THR A 188 6.10 -18.06 -12.30
CA THR A 188 4.79 -17.41 -12.17
C THR A 188 4.88 -16.25 -11.20
N LEU A 189 4.27 -15.10 -11.53
CA LEU A 189 4.22 -13.95 -10.62
C LEU A 189 3.69 -14.33 -9.24
N ALA A 190 4.15 -13.61 -8.22
CA ALA A 190 3.66 -13.73 -6.86
C ALA A 190 3.16 -12.37 -6.37
N MET A 191 2.05 -12.39 -5.64
CA MET A 191 1.32 -11.22 -5.19
C MET A 191 1.94 -10.67 -3.89
N PRO A 192 2.36 -9.40 -3.84
CA PRO A 192 2.92 -8.81 -2.64
C PRO A 192 1.86 -8.54 -1.58
N LYS A 193 2.16 -8.92 -0.33
CA LYS A 193 1.44 -8.37 0.83
C LYS A 193 1.73 -6.87 0.94
N VAL A 194 0.80 -6.07 1.48
CA VAL A 194 0.94 -4.60 1.56
C VAL A 194 2.27 -4.14 2.17
N SER A 195 2.79 -4.82 3.19
CA SER A 195 4.13 -4.53 3.75
C SER A 195 5.25 -4.70 2.71
N ALA A 196 5.28 -5.83 1.99
CA ALA A 196 6.23 -6.04 0.91
C ALA A 196 6.04 -5.02 -0.22
N LEU A 197 4.79 -4.67 -0.54
CA LEU A 197 4.43 -3.71 -1.59
C LEU A 197 4.95 -2.30 -1.30
N ILE A 198 4.88 -1.83 -0.05
CA ILE A 198 5.44 -0.53 0.36
C ILE A 198 6.94 -0.46 0.06
N GLU A 199 7.70 -1.50 0.44
CA GLU A 199 9.14 -1.54 0.16
C GLU A 199 9.47 -1.74 -1.31
N LEU A 200 8.73 -2.59 -2.04
CA LEU A 200 8.95 -2.83 -3.46
C LEU A 200 8.69 -1.55 -4.29
N ALA A 201 7.61 -0.82 -4.00
CA ALA A 201 7.33 0.48 -4.62
C ALA A 201 8.39 1.53 -4.24
N SER A 202 8.80 1.58 -2.98
CA SER A 202 9.86 2.50 -2.52
C SER A 202 11.22 2.18 -3.14
N PHE A 203 11.51 0.90 -3.42
CA PHE A 203 12.73 0.47 -4.11
C PHE A 203 12.72 0.86 -5.59
N ILE A 204 11.57 0.75 -6.27
CA ILE A 204 11.38 1.17 -7.66
C ILE A 204 11.58 2.69 -7.82
N THR A 205 10.99 3.47 -6.92
CA THR A 205 11.02 4.96 -6.95
C THR A 205 12.23 5.57 -6.25
N ASN A 206 13.07 4.75 -5.60
CA ASN A 206 14.15 5.17 -4.71
C ASN A 206 13.68 6.10 -3.56
N ALA A 207 12.42 5.94 -3.13
CA ALA A 207 11.82 6.66 -2.01
C ALA A 207 12.15 6.00 -0.64
N ASN A 208 11.90 6.72 0.45
CA ASN A 208 12.07 6.19 1.81
C ASN A 208 10.77 5.52 2.31
N PRO A 209 10.73 4.20 2.56
CA PRO A 209 9.51 3.49 2.96
C PRO A 209 9.05 3.82 4.38
N ASN A 210 9.90 4.43 5.23
CA ASN A 210 9.67 4.54 6.67
C ASN A 210 8.39 5.32 7.04
N SER A 211 8.01 6.33 6.25
CA SER A 211 6.80 7.11 6.53
C SER A 211 5.53 6.27 6.33
N LEU A 212 5.40 5.60 5.17
CA LEU A 212 4.31 4.67 4.88
C LEU A 212 4.29 3.50 5.88
N TYR A 213 5.45 2.96 6.24
CA TYR A 213 5.53 1.86 7.20
C TYR A 213 5.07 2.26 8.59
N SER A 214 5.47 3.44 9.07
CA SER A 214 5.05 3.96 10.38
C SER A 214 3.53 4.07 10.44
N VAL A 215 2.90 4.66 9.41
CA VAL A 215 1.44 4.77 9.34
C VAL A 215 0.79 3.39 9.21
N TYR A 216 1.18 2.55 8.25
CA TYR A 216 0.59 1.21 8.05
C TYR A 216 0.67 0.31 9.30
N SER A 217 1.77 0.38 10.05
CA SER A 217 1.95 -0.32 11.33
C SER A 217 0.98 0.19 12.40
N ASN A 218 0.75 1.51 12.48
CA ASN A 218 -0.23 2.10 13.38
C ASN A 218 -1.67 1.71 13.00
N LEU A 219 -2.04 1.81 11.72
CA LEU A 219 -3.37 1.40 11.22
C LEU A 219 -3.66 -0.06 11.53
N SER A 220 -2.70 -0.95 11.31
CA SER A 220 -2.85 -2.39 11.58
C SER A 220 -3.18 -2.70 13.05
N ARG A 221 -2.84 -1.81 13.98
CA ARG A 221 -3.17 -1.93 15.41
C ARG A 221 -4.55 -1.35 15.76
N VAL A 222 -5.03 -0.36 15.00
CA VAL A 222 -6.39 0.21 15.15
C VAL A 222 -7.44 -0.72 14.56
N VAL A 223 -7.14 -1.34 13.41
CA VAL A 223 -8.04 -2.24 12.67
C VAL A 223 -8.27 -3.59 13.37
N HIS A 224 -7.43 -3.94 14.35
CA HIS A 224 -7.57 -5.16 15.15
C HIS A 224 -8.93 -5.18 15.89
N PRO A 225 -9.65 -6.33 15.99
CA PRO A 225 -11.05 -6.43 16.45
C PRO A 225 -11.42 -5.96 17.87
N TYR A 226 -10.53 -5.26 18.60
CA TYR A 226 -10.73 -4.81 19.97
C TYR A 226 -10.67 -3.28 20.15
N GLY A 227 -10.66 -2.51 19.05
CA GLY A 227 -10.52 -1.05 19.07
C GLY A 227 -11.73 -0.27 18.56
N PHE A 228 -12.22 0.67 19.40
CA PHE A 228 -12.92 1.90 18.99
C PHE A 228 -14.22 1.73 18.18
N THR A 229 -15.16 0.91 18.66
CA THR A 229 -16.55 0.88 18.17
C THR A 229 -17.33 2.14 18.52
N ASP A 230 -17.11 2.68 19.72
CA ASP A 230 -17.86 3.81 20.28
C ASP A 230 -16.94 5.02 20.51
N PHE A 231 -16.43 5.59 19.41
CA PHE A 231 -15.52 6.74 19.47
C PHE A 231 -16.24 8.07 19.16
N PRO A 232 -16.03 9.16 19.92
CA PRO A 232 -16.70 10.43 19.67
C PRO A 232 -16.44 10.95 18.24
N LYS A 233 -17.49 11.29 17.48
CA LYS A 233 -17.38 11.52 16.03
C LYS A 233 -16.35 12.58 15.65
N GLY A 234 -16.25 13.69 16.39
CA GLY A 234 -15.31 14.77 16.08
C GLY A 234 -13.85 14.36 16.31
N LYS A 235 -13.61 13.48 17.28
CA LYS A 235 -12.29 12.86 17.55
C LYS A 235 -11.96 11.74 16.55
N SER A 236 -12.97 10.96 16.14
CA SER A 236 -12.86 9.97 15.05
C SER A 236 -12.43 10.65 13.75
N TYR A 237 -13.15 11.71 13.37
CA TYR A 237 -12.84 12.51 12.19
C TYR A 237 -11.46 13.19 12.27
N ALA A 238 -11.10 13.76 13.43
CA ALA A 238 -9.78 14.37 13.63
C ALA A 238 -8.61 13.38 13.47
N LEU A 239 -8.75 12.16 13.99
CA LEU A 239 -7.74 11.11 13.83
C LEU A 239 -7.68 10.61 12.38
N TRP A 240 -8.84 10.28 11.80
CA TRP A 240 -8.92 9.79 10.41
C TRP A 240 -8.33 10.80 9.42
N LEU A 241 -8.66 12.09 9.55
CA LEU A 241 -8.15 13.15 8.68
C LEU A 241 -6.64 13.34 8.86
N ARG A 242 -6.14 13.19 10.09
CA ARG A 242 -4.71 13.25 10.41
C ARG A 242 -3.94 12.08 9.79
N ASP A 243 -4.45 10.86 9.91
CA ASP A 243 -3.83 9.66 9.34
C ASP A 243 -3.90 9.69 7.80
N LEU A 244 -5.05 10.08 7.23
CA LEU A 244 -5.20 10.34 5.79
C LEU A 244 -4.21 11.39 5.28
N ASN A 245 -4.02 12.50 6.00
CA ASN A 245 -3.07 13.55 5.63
C ASN A 245 -1.62 13.03 5.58
N LEU A 246 -1.22 12.18 6.53
CA LEU A 246 0.10 11.54 6.53
C LEU A 246 0.26 10.55 5.36
N ILE A 247 -0.80 9.79 5.06
CA ILE A 247 -0.85 8.83 3.94
C ILE A 247 -0.70 9.54 2.60
N LEU A 248 -1.52 10.56 2.33
CA LEU A 248 -1.50 11.31 1.08
C LEU A 248 -0.15 12.00 0.88
N SER A 249 0.42 12.60 1.93
CA SER A 249 1.75 13.22 1.86
C SER A 249 2.84 12.17 1.57
N SER A 250 2.73 10.97 2.15
CA SER A 250 3.69 9.89 1.90
C SER A 250 3.55 9.26 0.51
N ILE A 251 2.33 9.17 -0.05
CA ILE A 251 2.11 8.74 -1.43
C ILE A 251 2.64 9.79 -2.41
N LEU A 252 2.41 11.09 -2.18
CA LEU A 252 2.99 12.16 -3.01
C LEU A 252 4.53 12.14 -3.02
N ASN A 253 5.15 11.82 -1.88
CA ASN A 253 6.60 11.62 -1.79
C ASN A 253 7.07 10.37 -2.55
N LEU A 254 6.35 9.26 -2.42
CA LEU A 254 6.64 8.01 -3.14
C LEU A 254 6.62 8.23 -4.66
N HIS A 255 5.63 8.97 -5.16
CA HIS A 255 5.42 9.27 -6.58
C HIS A 255 6.29 10.43 -7.11
N GLY A 256 7.23 10.95 -6.31
CA GLY A 256 8.12 12.05 -6.70
C GLY A 256 7.42 13.40 -6.95
N VAL A 257 6.11 13.51 -6.68
CA VAL A 257 5.30 14.72 -6.89
C VAL A 257 5.74 15.84 -5.94
N SER A 258 6.30 15.49 -4.79
CA SER A 258 6.91 16.41 -3.83
C SER A 258 8.31 16.91 -4.26
N LYS A 259 8.38 17.65 -5.37
CA LYS A 259 9.52 18.52 -5.73
C LYS A 259 9.14 19.99 -5.98
N VAL A 260 8.02 20.43 -5.38
CA VAL A 260 7.54 21.81 -5.24
C VAL A 260 6.76 21.85 -3.90
N ASN A 261 7.02 22.69 -2.89
CA ASN A 261 8.02 23.75 -2.68
C ASN A 261 8.48 23.72 -1.18
N PRO A 262 9.54 24.47 -0.79
CA PRO A 262 9.81 24.80 0.62
C PRO A 262 8.79 25.82 1.21
#